data_AF-A0A7K6NMD7-F1
#
_entry.id   AF-A0A7K6NMD7-F1
#
_cell.length_a   1.000
_cell.length_b   1.000
_cell.length_c   1.000
_cell.angle_alpha   90.00
_cell.angle_beta   90.00
_cell.angle_gamma   90.00
#
_symmetry.space_group_name_H-M   'P 1'
#
loop_
_entity.id
_entity.type
_entity.pdbx_description
1 polymer ?
#
loop_
_entity_poly.entity_id
_entity_poly.type
_entity_poly.pdbx_seq_one_letter_code
_entity_poly.pdbx_strand_id
1 'polypeptide(L)'
;DFVAEAWRVRKMLGGGMRQAGVLAAAAQFGLEHAAATMSRDHHNARRFAEGIQELNSSLISVNLAAVETNVVMVSVGGGWLSPAEFCEHLRAVSEEELAETGQAVSVLLFPWSAHTVRAVWHRDISARDTELAKNKLEFVARKCQE
;
A
#
# COMPACT_ATOMS: atom_id res chain seq x y z
N ASP A 1 -21.58 -10.10 30.82
CA ASP A 1 -22.46 -8.97 30.47
C ASP A 1 -22.06 -8.23 29.20
N PHE A 2 -20.81 -7.77 29.04
CA PHE A 2 -20.35 -6.99 27.85
C PHE A 2 -20.65 -7.65 26.48
N VAL A 3 -20.23 -8.90 26.27
CA VAL A 3 -20.43 -9.60 24.98
C VAL A 3 -21.91 -9.84 24.68
N ALA A 4 -22.73 -10.05 25.71
CA ALA A 4 -24.17 -10.27 25.55
C ALA A 4 -24.88 -9.00 25.07
N GLU A 5 -24.49 -7.82 25.58
CA GLU A 5 -24.96 -6.53 25.07
C GLU A 5 -24.52 -6.32 23.61
N ALA A 6 -23.24 -6.57 23.30
CA ALA A 6 -22.73 -6.48 21.93
C ALA A 6 -23.50 -7.38 20.95
N TRP A 7 -23.91 -8.58 21.40
CA TRP A 7 -24.77 -9.48 20.62
C TRP A 7 -26.15 -8.90 20.34
N ARG A 8 -26.77 -8.24 21.33
CA ARG A 8 -28.06 -7.55 21.16
C ARG A 8 -27.92 -6.40 20.17
N VAL A 9 -26.91 -5.54 20.31
CA VAL A 9 -26.64 -4.43 19.38
C VAL A 9 -26.39 -4.94 17.95
N ARG A 10 -25.55 -5.97 17.78
CA ARG A 10 -25.34 -6.59 16.46
C ARG A 10 -26.66 -7.04 15.82
N LYS A 11 -27.58 -7.60 16.60
CA LYS A 11 -28.89 -8.03 16.10
C LYS A 11 -29.77 -6.85 15.71
N MET A 12 -29.80 -5.78 16.50
CA MET A 12 -30.53 -4.54 16.17
C MET A 12 -30.03 -3.88 14.89
N LEU A 13 -28.71 -3.92 14.64
CA LEU A 13 -28.09 -3.40 13.41
C LEU A 13 -28.21 -4.33 12.20
N GLY A 14 -28.87 -5.49 12.33
CA GLY A 14 -29.03 -6.45 11.24
C GLY A 14 -27.85 -7.40 11.01
N GLY A 15 -26.79 -7.35 11.82
CA GLY A 15 -25.60 -8.23 11.72
C GLY A 15 -25.86 -9.69 12.15
N GLY A 16 -27.12 -10.08 12.33
CA GLY A 16 -27.55 -11.40 12.77
C GLY A 16 -27.62 -12.44 11.67
N MET A 17 -26.56 -12.61 10.88
CA MET A 17 -26.52 -13.46 9.68
C MET A 17 -26.89 -14.93 9.96
N ARG A 18 -27.46 -15.59 8.96
CA ARG A 18 -27.68 -17.05 8.94
C ARG A 18 -26.55 -17.72 8.15
N GLN A 19 -26.25 -18.98 8.47
CA GLN A 19 -25.18 -19.77 7.83
C GLN A 19 -23.82 -19.04 7.76
N ALA A 20 -23.50 -18.20 8.75
CA ALA A 20 -22.25 -17.44 8.80
C ALA A 20 -20.99 -18.30 8.93
N GLY A 21 -21.13 -19.62 9.12
CA GLY A 21 -20.03 -20.58 9.18
C GLY A 21 -19.11 -20.54 7.96
N VAL A 22 -19.63 -20.22 6.77
CA VAL A 22 -18.81 -20.08 5.55
C VAL A 22 -17.80 -18.95 5.68
N LEU A 23 -18.22 -17.78 6.20
CA LEU A 23 -17.32 -16.65 6.45
C LEU A 23 -16.40 -16.93 7.65
N ALA A 24 -16.93 -17.60 8.69
CA ALA A 24 -16.14 -17.97 9.86
C ALA A 24 -14.98 -18.92 9.52
N ALA A 25 -15.18 -19.86 8.58
CA ALA A 25 -14.12 -20.75 8.11
C ALA A 25 -12.99 -19.98 7.41
N ALA A 26 -13.33 -19.00 6.56
CA ALA A 26 -12.33 -18.12 5.95
C ALA A 26 -11.60 -17.25 6.98
N ALA A 27 -12.33 -16.73 7.98
CA ALA A 27 -11.75 -15.95 9.07
C ALA A 27 -10.81 -16.78 9.95
N GLN A 28 -11.16 -18.05 10.22
CA GLN A 28 -10.30 -18.97 10.96
C GLN A 28 -8.97 -19.20 10.22
N PHE A 29 -9.03 -19.51 8.92
CA PHE A 29 -7.82 -19.62 8.10
C PHE A 29 -6.99 -18.32 8.14
N GLY A 30 -7.67 -17.16 8.05
CA GLY A 30 -7.03 -15.86 8.17
C GLY A 30 -6.28 -15.67 9.50
N LEU A 31 -6.92 -16.03 10.63
CA LEU A 31 -6.32 -15.93 11.97
C LEU A 31 -5.10 -16.87 12.12
N GLU A 32 -5.17 -18.08 11.57
CA GLU A 32 -4.09 -19.07 11.62
C GLU A 32 -2.82 -18.59 10.86
N HIS A 33 -2.99 -17.81 9.79
CA HIS A 33 -1.89 -17.35 8.93
C HIS A 33 -1.54 -15.86 9.09
N ALA A 34 -2.27 -15.12 9.95
CA ALA A 34 -2.16 -13.67 10.07
C ALA A 34 -0.75 -13.23 10.45
N ALA A 35 -0.12 -13.86 11.45
CA ALA A 35 1.18 -13.45 11.96
C ALA A 35 2.29 -13.50 10.89
N ALA A 36 2.36 -14.60 10.13
CA ALA A 36 3.34 -14.76 9.06
C ALA A 36 3.08 -13.76 7.91
N THR A 37 1.81 -13.56 7.55
CA THR A 37 1.41 -12.61 6.51
C THR A 37 1.77 -11.17 6.90
N MET A 38 1.41 -10.75 8.11
CA MET A 38 1.72 -9.41 8.63
C MET A 38 3.22 -9.15 8.69
N SER A 39 4.01 -10.11 9.20
CA SER A 39 5.47 -9.95 9.25
C SER A 39 6.08 -9.72 7.87
N ARG A 40 5.60 -10.45 6.85
CA ARG A 40 6.06 -10.28 5.47
C ARG A 40 5.63 -8.93 4.88
N ASP A 41 4.37 -8.54 5.12
CA ASP A 41 3.83 -7.29 4.59
C ASP A 41 4.51 -6.06 5.23
N HIS A 42 4.86 -6.13 6.52
CA HIS A 42 5.67 -5.11 7.20
C HIS A 42 7.08 -5.00 6.60
N HIS A 43 7.72 -6.14 6.35
CA HIS A 43 9.05 -6.19 5.73
C HIS A 43 9.04 -5.57 4.33
N ASN A 44 8.05 -5.91 3.51
CA ASN A 44 7.91 -5.38 2.15
C ASN A 44 7.62 -3.86 2.15
N ALA A 45 6.71 -3.40 3.02
CA ALA A 45 6.44 -1.97 3.20
C ALA A 45 7.71 -1.19 3.60
N ARG A 46 8.49 -1.73 4.54
CA ARG A 46 9.78 -1.14 4.95
C ARG A 46 10.78 -1.09 3.80
N ARG A 47 10.90 -2.15 2.99
CA ARG A 47 11.78 -2.17 1.81
C ARG A 47 11.39 -1.14 0.75
N PHE A 48 10.10 -0.94 0.52
CA PHE A 48 9.64 0.11 -0.37
C PHE A 48 9.99 1.50 0.18
N ALA A 49 9.82 1.73 1.47
CA ALA A 49 10.18 2.98 2.12
C ALA A 49 11.71 3.25 2.10
N GLU A 50 12.54 2.23 2.30
CA GLU A 50 13.99 2.32 2.14
C GLU A 50 14.34 2.74 0.71
N GLY A 51 13.70 2.14 -0.31
CA GLY A 51 13.87 2.55 -1.70
C GLY A 51 13.53 4.02 -1.96
N ILE A 52 12.46 4.56 -1.36
CA ILE A 52 12.14 5.99 -1.46
C ILE A 52 13.28 6.87 -0.91
N GLN A 53 13.86 6.48 0.24
CA GLN A 53 14.96 7.26 0.82
C GLN A 53 16.22 7.19 -0.04
N GLU A 54 16.53 6.02 -0.61
CA GLU A 54 17.69 5.82 -1.48
C GLU A 54 17.65 6.69 -2.75
N LEU A 55 16.45 6.98 -3.27
CA LEU A 55 16.27 7.87 -4.43
C LEU A 55 16.76 9.31 -4.18
N ASN A 56 16.86 9.76 -2.92
CA ASN A 56 17.27 11.12 -2.56
C ASN A 56 16.55 12.22 -3.37
N SER A 57 15.28 11.99 -3.71
CA SER A 57 14.49 12.91 -4.52
C SER A 57 13.97 14.09 -3.69
N SER A 58 13.94 15.28 -4.29
CA SER A 58 13.29 16.46 -3.71
C SER A 58 11.76 16.43 -3.84
N LEU A 59 11.21 15.53 -4.68
CA LEU A 59 9.78 15.42 -4.97
C LEU A 59 9.06 14.50 -4.00
N ILE A 60 9.72 13.45 -3.52
CA ILE A 60 9.12 12.46 -2.63
C ILE A 60 10.01 12.19 -1.43
N SER A 61 9.39 12.01 -0.27
CA SER A 61 10.11 11.64 0.95
C SER A 61 9.26 10.75 1.85
N VAL A 62 9.94 9.99 2.71
CA VAL A 62 9.31 9.13 3.70
C VAL A 62 10.08 9.20 5.02
N ASN A 63 9.35 9.18 6.13
CA ASN A 63 9.93 8.99 7.45
C ASN A 63 10.04 7.48 7.74
N LEU A 64 11.21 6.89 7.49
CA LEU A 64 11.44 5.47 7.69
C LEU A 64 11.23 5.01 9.15
N ALA A 65 11.44 5.89 10.13
CA ALA A 65 11.19 5.57 11.54
C ALA A 65 9.69 5.41 11.85
N ALA A 66 8.81 6.00 11.03
CA ALA A 66 7.36 5.87 11.18
C ALA A 66 6.78 4.63 10.46
N VAL A 67 7.60 3.89 9.69
CA VAL A 67 7.17 2.68 8.97
C VAL A 67 7.38 1.45 9.86
N GLU A 68 6.40 1.20 10.73
CA GLU A 68 6.42 0.07 11.69
C GLU A 68 5.58 -1.12 11.23
N THR A 69 4.64 -0.91 10.31
CA THR A 69 3.68 -1.93 9.84
C THR A 69 3.62 -1.98 8.31
N ASN A 70 2.50 -2.41 7.73
CA ASN A 70 2.28 -2.53 6.30
C ASN A 70 1.91 -1.21 5.59
N VAL A 71 1.89 -0.08 6.30
CA VAL A 71 1.49 1.22 5.75
C VAL A 71 2.70 2.13 5.58
N VAL A 72 2.84 2.72 4.40
CA VAL A 72 3.85 3.73 4.09
C VAL A 72 3.16 5.03 3.69
N MET A 73 3.45 6.09 4.44
CA MET A 73 3.02 7.45 4.10
C MET A 73 4.15 8.15 3.35
N VAL A 74 3.91 8.45 2.08
CA VAL A 74 4.88 9.14 1.23
C VAL A 74 4.44 10.60 1.10
N SER A 75 5.32 11.51 1.49
CA SER A 75 5.11 12.94 1.28
C SER A 75 5.47 13.28 -0.16
N VAL A 76 4.58 13.98 -0.84
CA VAL A 76 4.79 14.50 -2.20
C VAL A 76 4.96 16.02 -2.08
N GLY A 77 6.12 16.51 -2.46
CA GLY A 77 6.55 17.90 -2.40
C GLY A 77 6.94 18.46 -3.77
N GLY A 78 7.47 19.68 -3.77
CA GLY A 78 8.03 20.31 -4.98
C GLY A 78 7.04 21.09 -5.84
N GLY A 79 5.76 21.20 -5.46
CA GLY A 79 4.76 22.05 -6.13
C GLY A 79 4.40 21.65 -7.56
N TRP A 80 5.08 20.65 -8.11
CA TRP A 80 4.97 20.22 -9.50
C TRP A 80 3.85 19.20 -9.72
N LEU A 81 3.60 18.33 -8.74
CA LEU A 81 2.54 17.33 -8.79
C LEU A 81 1.73 17.30 -7.50
N SER A 82 0.41 17.31 -7.64
CA SER A 82 -0.48 16.92 -6.57
C SER A 82 -0.34 15.41 -6.28
N PRO A 83 -0.65 14.94 -5.05
CA PRO A 83 -0.71 13.52 -4.73
C PRO A 83 -1.59 12.70 -5.68
N ALA A 84 -2.65 13.30 -6.23
CA ALA A 84 -3.53 12.63 -7.19
C ALA A 84 -2.84 12.44 -8.55
N GLU A 85 -2.20 13.47 -9.10
CA GLU A 85 -1.45 13.37 -10.36
C GLU A 85 -0.27 12.40 -10.21
N PHE A 86 0.42 12.42 -9.08
CA PHE A 86 1.48 11.46 -8.79
C PHE A 86 0.97 10.00 -8.83
N CYS A 87 -0.20 9.72 -8.26
CA CYS A 87 -0.84 8.41 -8.37
C CYS A 87 -1.20 8.05 -9.81
N GLU A 88 -1.65 9.00 -10.63
CA GLU A 88 -1.95 8.73 -12.05
C GLU A 88 -0.68 8.41 -12.85
N HIS A 89 0.44 9.09 -12.59
CA HIS A 89 1.73 8.76 -13.22
C HIS A 89 2.23 7.35 -12.83
N LEU A 90 2.06 6.96 -11.57
CA LEU A 90 2.37 5.61 -11.10
C LEU A 90 1.44 4.54 -11.67
N ARG A 91 0.18 4.89 -11.98
CA ARG A 91 -0.79 3.99 -12.61
C ARG A 91 -0.51 3.79 -14.10
N ALA A 92 -0.15 4.85 -14.81
CA ALA A 92 0.08 4.82 -16.24
C ALA A 92 1.23 3.87 -16.60
N VAL A 93 1.15 3.21 -17.75
CA VAL A 93 2.22 2.38 -18.31
C VAL A 93 2.62 2.94 -19.68
N SER A 94 3.91 2.96 -20.00
CA SER A 94 4.42 3.48 -21.28
C SER A 94 5.44 2.53 -21.92
N GLU A 95 5.61 2.66 -23.25
CA GLU A 95 6.62 1.91 -23.99
C GLU A 95 8.04 2.28 -23.53
N GLU A 96 8.25 3.55 -23.15
CA GLU A 96 9.51 4.05 -22.61
C GLU A 96 9.87 3.37 -21.28
N GLU A 97 8.90 3.21 -20.37
CA GLU A 97 9.10 2.48 -19.12
C GLU A 97 9.51 1.04 -19.39
N LEU A 98 8.83 0.37 -20.34
CA LEU A 98 9.16 -1.01 -20.72
C LEU A 98 10.58 -1.09 -21.32
N ALA A 99 10.97 -0.13 -22.14
CA ALA A 99 12.30 -0.09 -22.75
C ALA A 99 13.41 0.14 -21.71
N GLU A 100 13.17 0.99 -20.70
CA GLU A 100 14.18 1.33 -19.69
C GLU A 100 14.26 0.32 -18.54
N THR A 101 13.11 -0.17 -18.06
CA THR A 101 13.05 -1.04 -16.86
C THR A 101 12.87 -2.52 -17.21
N GLY A 102 12.57 -2.84 -18.47
CA GLY A 102 12.27 -4.19 -18.95
C GLY A 102 10.87 -4.70 -18.56
N GLN A 103 10.12 -3.98 -17.73
CA GLN A 103 8.77 -4.34 -17.30
C GLN A 103 7.91 -3.09 -17.07
N ALA A 104 6.74 -3.00 -17.71
CA ALA A 104 5.78 -1.94 -17.40
C ALA A 104 4.75 -2.41 -16.37
N VAL A 105 4.64 -1.71 -15.25
CA VAL A 105 3.68 -2.05 -14.18
C VAL A 105 2.83 -0.86 -13.77
N SER A 106 1.58 -1.15 -13.41
CA SER A 106 0.69 -0.16 -12.82
C SER A 106 0.76 -0.23 -11.29
N VAL A 107 1.16 0.86 -10.66
CA VAL A 107 1.24 0.96 -9.20
C VAL A 107 0.08 1.82 -8.70
N LEU A 108 -0.79 1.21 -7.88
CA LEU A 108 -1.97 1.87 -7.34
C LEU A 108 -1.72 2.34 -5.91
N LEU A 109 -1.71 3.65 -5.71
CA LEU A 109 -1.62 4.31 -4.40
C LEU A 109 -2.88 5.14 -4.13
N PHE A 110 -3.09 5.50 -2.85
CA PHE A 110 -4.22 6.34 -2.46
C PHE A 110 -3.77 7.77 -2.10
N PRO A 111 -4.27 8.82 -2.76
CA PRO A 111 -4.02 10.20 -2.33
C PRO A 111 -4.74 10.46 -0.99
N TRP A 112 -3.98 10.59 0.09
CA TRP A 112 -4.52 10.64 1.46
C TRP A 112 -4.79 12.06 1.94
N SER A 113 -3.91 13.00 1.58
CA SER A 113 -4.04 14.42 1.94
C SER A 113 -3.51 15.29 0.81
N ALA A 114 -3.51 16.61 1.01
CA ALA A 114 -2.96 17.57 0.05
C ALA A 114 -1.48 17.35 -0.29
N HIS A 115 -0.71 16.67 0.59
CA HIS A 115 0.73 16.48 0.43
C HIS A 115 1.20 15.04 0.65
N THR A 116 0.29 14.07 0.78
CA THR A 116 0.69 12.70 1.10
C THR A 116 -0.09 11.66 0.30
N VAL A 117 0.61 10.64 -0.18
CA VAL A 117 0.01 9.39 -0.68
C VAL A 117 0.23 8.26 0.32
N ARG A 118 -0.73 7.34 0.37
CA ARG A 118 -0.69 6.15 1.23
C ARG A 118 -0.51 4.90 0.37
N ALA A 119 0.55 4.16 0.66
CA ALA A 119 0.78 2.82 0.13
C ALA A 119 0.52 1.78 1.23
N VAL A 120 -0.13 0.67 0.89
CA VAL A 120 -0.53 -0.38 1.85
C VAL A 120 -0.18 -1.74 1.28
N TRP A 121 0.67 -2.48 1.98
CA TRP A 121 0.96 -3.87 1.65
C TRP A 121 -0.09 -4.79 2.26
N HIS A 122 -0.41 -5.86 1.54
CA HIS A 122 -1.33 -6.90 1.99
C HIS A 122 -0.94 -8.23 1.35
N ARG A 123 -1.69 -9.28 1.69
CA ARG A 123 -1.37 -10.66 1.34
C ARG A 123 -1.02 -10.89 -0.14
N ASP A 124 -1.63 -10.14 -1.04
CA ASP A 124 -1.52 -10.35 -2.48
C ASP A 124 -0.44 -9.48 -3.15
N ILE A 125 0.34 -8.73 -2.36
CA ILE A 125 1.51 -7.96 -2.82
C ILE A 125 2.78 -8.68 -2.40
N SER A 126 3.47 -9.29 -3.37
CA SER A 126 4.68 -10.07 -3.13
C SER A 126 5.92 -9.20 -2.98
N ALA A 127 7.04 -9.82 -2.58
CA ALA A 127 8.34 -9.16 -2.58
C ALA A 127 8.75 -8.74 -4.01
N ARG A 128 8.39 -9.53 -5.03
CA ARG A 128 8.63 -9.17 -6.44
C ARG A 128 7.84 -7.92 -6.82
N ASP A 129 6.56 -7.86 -6.45
CA ASP A 129 5.72 -6.68 -6.74
C ASP A 129 6.23 -5.43 -6.02
N THR A 130 6.84 -5.60 -4.85
CA THR A 130 7.50 -4.52 -4.11
C THR A 130 8.70 -3.95 -4.88
N GLU A 131 9.56 -4.81 -5.43
CA GLU A 131 10.68 -4.35 -6.27
C GLU A 131 10.20 -3.70 -7.57
N LEU A 132 9.14 -4.24 -8.19
CA LEU A 132 8.55 -3.62 -9.38
C LEU A 132 7.95 -2.25 -9.07
N ALA A 133 7.30 -2.10 -7.92
CA ALA A 133 6.78 -0.81 -7.48
C ALA A 133 7.91 0.20 -7.20
N LYS A 134 9.05 -0.24 -6.65
CA LYS A 134 10.24 0.62 -6.49
C LYS A 134 10.79 1.08 -7.83
N ASN A 135 10.96 0.17 -8.79
CA ASN A 135 11.46 0.52 -10.12
C ASN A 135 10.53 1.49 -10.85
N LYS A 136 9.20 1.27 -10.76
CA LYS A 136 8.20 2.19 -11.29
C LYS A 136 8.30 3.58 -10.67
N LEU A 137 8.45 3.62 -9.35
CA LEU A 137 8.61 4.86 -8.59
C LEU A 137 9.86 5.63 -9.02
N GLU A 138 10.99 4.94 -9.17
CA GLU A 138 12.25 5.53 -9.65
C GLU A 138 12.10 6.12 -11.06
N PHE A 139 11.49 5.37 -11.98
CA PHE A 139 11.20 5.83 -13.33
C PHE A 139 10.36 7.12 -13.32
N VAL A 140 9.24 7.12 -12.58
CA VAL A 140 8.37 8.30 -12.49
C VAL A 140 9.11 9.45 -11.83
N ALA A 141 9.78 9.24 -10.70
CA ALA A 141 10.47 10.30 -9.98
C ALA A 141 11.56 10.99 -10.83
N ARG A 142 12.30 10.25 -11.66
CA ARG A 142 13.28 10.82 -12.59
C ARG A 142 12.62 11.60 -13.71
N LYS A 143 11.57 11.06 -14.34
CA LYS A 143 10.80 11.77 -15.38
C LYS A 143 10.16 13.05 -14.88
N CYS A 144 9.88 13.12 -13.58
CA CYS A 144 9.36 14.32 -12.96
C CYS A 144 10.41 15.39 -12.63
N GLN A 145 11.70 15.07 -12.75
CA GLN A 145 12.82 16.00 -12.55
C GLN A 145 13.36 16.59 -13.86
N GLU A 146 13.06 15.97 -15.00
CA GLU A 146 13.37 16.43 -16.36
C GLU A 146 12.44 17.58 -16.80
#